data_AF-A0A090RP85-F1
#
_entry.id   AF-A0A090RP85-F1
#
_cell.length_a   1.000
_cell.length_b   1.000
_cell.length_c   1.000
_cell.angle_alpha   90.00
_cell.angle_beta   90.00
_cell.angle_gamma   90.00
#
_symmetry.space_group_name_H-M   'P 1'
#
loop_
_entity.id
_entity.type
_entity.pdbx_description
1 polymer ?
#
loop_
_entity_poly.entity_id
_entity_poly.type
_entity_poly.pdbx_seq_one_letter_code
_entity_poly.pdbx_strand_id
1 'polypeptide(L)'
;MSFVELQDKLATFTALEQVFDYFEVEYDSKFLDEYRLPLLKRFNGYLLMQKPEDWFAARRVLRNAYCKIQRGRLDPATRSACRGCTSCIRR
;
A
#
# COMPACT_ATOMS: atom_id res chain seq x y z
N MET A 1 -10.71 9.63 -11.92
CA MET A 1 -10.61 8.18 -12.14
C MET A 1 -11.48 7.51 -11.10
N SER A 2 -12.51 6.79 -11.51
CA SER A 2 -13.42 6.04 -10.63
C SER A 2 -12.75 4.79 -10.05
N PHE A 3 -13.39 4.18 -9.05
CA PHE A 3 -12.87 2.93 -8.45
C PHE A 3 -12.78 1.78 -9.46
N VAL A 4 -13.70 1.67 -10.42
CA VAL A 4 -13.68 0.63 -11.46
C VAL A 4 -12.50 0.84 -12.40
N GLU A 5 -12.30 2.07 -12.89
CA GLU A 5 -11.14 2.42 -13.72
C GLU A 5 -9.81 2.16 -12.99
N LEU A 6 -9.78 2.39 -11.68
CA LEU A 6 -8.63 2.10 -10.83
C LEU A 6 -8.36 0.59 -10.75
N GLN A 7 -9.41 -0.23 -10.58
CA GLN A 7 -9.28 -1.69 -10.57
C GLN A 7 -8.82 -2.23 -11.92
N ASP A 8 -9.39 -1.75 -13.02
CA ASP A 8 -8.99 -2.13 -14.37
C ASP A 8 -7.52 -1.79 -14.62
N LYS A 9 -7.09 -0.60 -14.20
CA LYS A 9 -5.69 -0.19 -14.30
C LYS A 9 -4.79 -1.10 -13.47
N LEU A 10 -5.15 -1.40 -12.23
CA LEU A 10 -4.37 -2.29 -11.36
C LEU A 10 -4.27 -3.71 -11.90
N ALA A 11 -5.32 -4.21 -12.57
CA ALA A 11 -5.32 -5.54 -13.18
C ALA A 11 -4.34 -5.66 -14.36
N THR A 12 -3.92 -4.54 -14.96
CA THR A 12 -2.88 -4.55 -16.02
C THR A 12 -1.47 -4.81 -15.49
N PHE A 13 -1.24 -4.65 -14.19
CA PHE A 13 0.09 -4.84 -13.60
C PHE A 13 0.36 -6.31 -13.32
N THR A 14 1.52 -6.78 -13.75
CA THR A 14 1.98 -8.17 -13.56
C THR A 14 2.94 -8.30 -12.37
N ALA A 15 3.50 -7.17 -11.93
CA ALA A 15 4.46 -7.09 -10.83
C ALA A 15 4.01 -6.05 -9.80
N LEU A 16 4.32 -6.28 -8.52
CA LEU A 16 3.89 -5.38 -7.45
C LEU A 16 4.65 -4.05 -7.52
N GLU A 17 5.90 -4.09 -7.98
CA GLU A 17 6.78 -2.96 -8.29
C GLU A 17 6.08 -1.94 -9.18
N GLN A 18 5.39 -2.39 -10.23
CA GLN A 18 4.66 -1.52 -11.14
C GLN A 18 3.54 -0.75 -10.43
N VAL A 19 2.93 -1.35 -9.41
CA VAL A 19 1.92 -0.69 -8.57
C VAL A 19 2.56 0.42 -7.73
N PHE A 20 3.75 0.16 -7.17
CA PHE A 20 4.51 1.16 -6.43
C PHE A 20 4.96 2.31 -7.32
N ASP A 21 5.48 2.01 -8.51
CA ASP A 21 5.91 2.99 -9.51
C ASP A 21 4.73 3.84 -9.98
N TYR A 22 3.60 3.21 -10.31
CA TYR A 22 2.38 3.92 -10.73
C TYR A 22 1.83 4.87 -9.68
N PHE A 23 1.97 4.52 -8.39
CA PHE A 23 1.56 5.37 -7.28
C PHE A 23 2.68 6.28 -6.75
N GLU A 24 3.85 6.29 -7.39
CA GLU A 24 5.02 7.07 -6.97
C GLU A 24 5.32 6.85 -5.47
N VAL A 25 5.36 5.58 -5.04
CA VAL A 25 5.65 5.21 -3.66
C VAL A 25 7.01 4.54 -3.62
N GLU A 26 7.95 5.16 -2.92
CA GLU A 26 9.24 4.54 -2.66
C GLU A 26 9.09 3.28 -1.82
N TYR A 27 9.90 2.27 -2.12
CA TYR A 27 9.93 1.01 -1.42
C TYR A 27 11.36 0.47 -1.32
N ASP A 28 11.61 -0.36 -0.31
CA ASP A 28 12.83 -1.16 -0.22
C ASP A 28 12.62 -2.43 -1.05
N SER A 29 13.47 -2.65 -2.06
CA SER A 29 13.35 -3.80 -2.97
C SER A 29 13.50 -5.13 -2.25
N LYS A 30 14.42 -5.25 -1.30
CA LYS A 30 14.60 -6.48 -0.49
C LYS A 30 13.38 -6.75 0.36
N PHE A 31 12.81 -5.69 0.94
CA PHE A 31 11.56 -5.81 1.69
C PHE A 31 10.41 -6.26 0.80
N LEU A 32 10.30 -5.69 -0.39
CA LEU A 32 9.24 -6.03 -1.33
C LEU A 32 9.34 -7.49 -1.78
N ASP A 33 10.55 -7.98 -2.05
CA ASP A 33 10.79 -9.38 -2.40
C ASP A 33 10.42 -10.34 -1.26
N GLU A 34 10.82 -10.03 -0.02
CA GLU A 34 10.55 -10.88 1.15
C GLU A 34 9.05 -10.89 1.52
N TYR A 35 8.36 -9.75 1.39
CA TYR A 35 6.98 -9.57 1.87
C TYR A 35 5.93 -9.39 0.77
N ARG A 36 6.26 -9.72 -0.50
CA ARG A 36 5.37 -9.52 -1.66
C ARG A 36 3.97 -10.09 -1.42
N LEU A 37 3.88 -11.36 -1.01
CA LEU A 37 2.61 -12.06 -0.85
C LEU A 37 1.77 -11.49 0.32
N PRO A 38 2.31 -11.31 1.55
CA PRO A 38 1.59 -10.62 2.63
C PRO A 38 1.11 -9.22 2.25
N LEU A 39 1.94 -8.46 1.54
CA LEU A 39 1.64 -7.10 1.13
C LEU A 39 0.51 -7.05 0.10
N LEU A 40 0.57 -7.89 -0.92
CA LEU A 40 -0.48 -7.98 -1.94
C LEU A 40 -1.83 -8.37 -1.32
N LYS A 41 -1.84 -9.36 -0.42
CA LYS A 41 -3.05 -9.74 0.32
C LYS A 41 -3.60 -8.57 1.16
N ARG A 42 -2.72 -7.84 1.85
CA ARG A 42 -3.12 -6.69 2.68
C ARG A 42 -3.66 -5.53 1.85
N PHE A 43 -2.99 -5.22 0.74
CA PHE A 43 -3.36 -4.16 -0.17
C PHE A 43 -4.73 -4.43 -0.80
N ASN A 44 -4.95 -5.63 -1.34
CA ASN A 44 -6.23 -6.02 -1.91
C ASN A 44 -7.36 -5.98 -0.86
N GLY A 45 -7.10 -6.45 0.36
CA GLY A 45 -8.07 -6.35 1.45
C GLY A 45 -8.44 -4.89 1.77
N TYR A 46 -7.45 -3.99 1.79
CA TYR A 46 -7.70 -2.56 2.00
C TYR A 46 -8.45 -1.89 0.85
N LEU A 47 -8.13 -2.25 -0.41
CA LEU A 47 -8.86 -1.75 -1.58
C LEU A 47 -10.35 -2.10 -1.51
N LEU A 48 -10.67 -3.35 -1.15
CA LEU A 48 -12.06 -3.82 -1.02
C LEU A 48 -12.83 -3.13 0.10
N MET A 49 -12.18 -2.89 1.24
CA MET A 49 -12.81 -2.24 2.40
C MET A 49 -12.98 -0.73 2.21
N GLN A 50 -11.95 -0.05 1.68
CA GLN A 50 -11.95 1.41 1.58
C GLN A 50 -12.59 1.93 0.29
N LYS A 51 -12.60 1.11 -0.78
CA LYS A 51 -13.11 1.49 -2.11
C LYS A 51 -12.65 2.90 -2.52
N PRO A 52 -11.32 3.13 -2.63
CA PRO A 52 -10.79 4.46 -2.89
C PRO A 52 -11.39 5.06 -4.16
N GLU A 53 -11.92 6.27 -4.03
CA GLU A 53 -12.63 6.97 -5.12
C GLU A 53 -11.69 7.65 -6.12
N ASP A 54 -10.42 7.81 -5.76
CA ASP A 54 -9.41 8.46 -6.60
C ASP A 54 -8.02 7.84 -6.44
N TRP A 55 -7.10 8.29 -7.30
CA TRP A 55 -5.71 7.85 -7.33
C TRP A 55 -4.97 8.11 -6.01
N PHE A 56 -5.21 9.25 -5.35
CA PHE A 56 -4.54 9.61 -4.09
C PHE A 56 -5.03 8.74 -2.92
N ALA A 57 -6.32 8.40 -2.90
CA ALA A 57 -6.91 7.49 -1.93
C ALA A 57 -6.33 6.08 -2.10
N ALA A 58 -6.18 5.59 -3.34
CA ALA A 58 -5.54 4.31 -3.58
C ALA A 58 -4.03 4.31 -3.26
N ARG A 59 -3.32 5.41 -3.54
CA ARG A 59 -1.93 5.61 -3.09
C ARG A 59 -1.83 5.50 -1.57
N ARG A 60 -2.76 6.12 -0.83
CA ARG A 60 -2.83 5.98 0.64
C ARG A 60 -3.11 4.55 1.07
N VAL A 61 -3.98 3.83 0.36
CA VAL A 61 -4.26 2.41 0.62
C VAL A 61 -2.98 1.57 0.48
N LEU A 62 -2.20 1.76 -0.58
CA LEU A 62 -0.92 1.08 -0.78
C LEU A 62 0.07 1.39 0.35
N ARG A 63 0.29 2.68 0.63
CA ARG A 63 1.19 3.12 1.71
C ARG A 63 0.80 2.53 3.06
N ASN A 64 -0.50 2.55 3.38
CA ASN A 64 -1.02 1.98 4.62
C ASN A 64 -0.82 0.45 4.70
N ALA A 65 -0.97 -0.27 3.58
CA ALA A 65 -0.71 -1.70 3.53
C ALA A 65 0.79 -1.98 3.77
N TYR A 66 1.67 -1.27 3.07
CA TYR A 66 3.13 -1.38 3.21
C TYR A 66 3.60 -1.09 4.64
N CYS A 67 3.23 0.07 5.19
CA CYS A 67 3.59 0.44 6.55
C CYS A 67 3.04 -0.55 7.58
N LYS A 68 1.86 -1.14 7.35
CA LYS A 68 1.31 -2.13 8.27
C LYS A 68 2.16 -3.39 8.34
N ILE A 69 2.64 -3.90 7.19
CA ILE A 69 3.54 -5.05 7.17
C ILE A 69 4.87 -4.70 7.84
N GLN A 70 5.47 -3.56 7.48
CA GLN A 70 6.75 -3.12 8.04
C GLN A 70 6.68 -2.98 9.57
N ARG A 71 5.64 -2.35 10.10
CA ARG A 71 5.43 -2.19 11.55
C ARG A 71 5.07 -3.49 12.26
N GLY A 72 4.52 -4.46 11.54
CA GLY A 72 4.25 -5.80 12.09
C GLY A 72 5.52 -6.52 12.53
N ARG A 73 6.69 -6.09 12.03
CA ARG A 73 8.01 -6.62 12.38
C ARG A 73 8.62 -5.97 13.62
N LEU A 74 8.11 -4.82 14.04
CA LEU A 74 8.61 -4.13 15.24
C LEU A 74 8.02 -4.79 16.48
N ASP A 75 8.80 -4.83 17.56
CA ASP A 75 8.34 -5.31 18.87
C ASP A 75 7.03 -4.56 19.26
N PRO A 76 5.95 -5.28 19.61
CA PRO A 76 4.71 -4.69 20.10
C PRO A 76 4.87 -3.66 21.21
N ALA A 77 5.88 -3.80 22.07
CA ALA A 77 6.19 -2.87 23.15
C ALA A 77 6.85 -1.56 22.67
N THR A 78 7.50 -1.59 21.50
CA THR A 78 8.23 -0.44 20.94
C THR A 78 7.48 0.25 19.79
N ARG A 79 6.50 -0.42 19.18
CA ARG A 79 5.74 0.16 18.08
C ARG A 79 4.77 1.24 18.60
N SER A 80 4.93 2.47 18.11
CA SER A 80 3.94 3.53 18.34
C SER A 80 2.58 3.19 17.67
N ALA A 81 1.50 3.88 18.01
CA ALA A 81 0.28 3.77 17.23
C ALA A 81 0.45 4.53 15.90
N CYS A 82 0.50 3.84 14.76
CA CYS A 82 0.36 4.48 13.46
C CYS A 82 -1.13 4.51 13.10
N ARG A 83 -1.70 5.71 13.04
CA ARG A 83 -3.11 5.95 12.66
C ARG A 83 -3.28 6.26 11.16
N GLY A 84 -2.36 5.78 10.32
CA GLY A 84 -2.26 6.22 8.92
C GLY A 84 -1.74 7.65 8.85
N CYS A 85 -0.52 7.85 9.36
CA CYS A 85 0.05 9.17 9.61
C CYS A 85 -0.01 10.08 8.37
N THR A 86 -0.53 11.30 8.55
CA THR A 86 -0.49 12.38 7.56
C THR A 86 0.93 12.75 7.11
N SER A 87 1.98 12.33 7.84
CA SER A 87 3.38 12.45 7.40
C SER A 87 3.74 11.56 6.21
N CYS A 88 3.00 10.47 5.96
CA CYS A 88 3.12 9.68 4.72
C CYS A 88 2.38 10.34 3.54
N ILE A 89 1.67 11.45 3.76
CA ILE A 89 0.92 12.22 2.76
C ILE A 89 1.67 13.52 2.40
N ARG A 90 2.71 13.90 3.16
CA ARG A 90 3.52 15.11 2.92
C ARG A 90 4.99 14.89 3.26
N ARG A 91 5.74 14.34 2.31
CA ARG A 91 7.08 14.80 1.94
C ARG A 91 7.20 14.66 0.44
#